data_AF-A0A0R1W330-F1
#
_entry.id   AF-A0A0R1W330-F1
#
_cell.length_a   1.000
_cell.length_b   1.000
_cell.length_c   1.000
_cell.angle_alpha   90.00
_cell.angle_beta   90.00
_cell.angle_gamma   90.00
#
_symmetry.space_group_name_H-M   'P 1'
#
loop_
_entity.id
_entity.type
_entity.pdbx_description
1 polymer ?
#
loop_
_entity_poly.entity_id
_entity_poly.type
_entity_poly.pdbx_seq_one_letter_code
_entity_poly.pdbx_strand_id
1 'polypeptide(L)'
;MMAMNKGRLEAFTDAILAIIMTIMVLELHVPDGFTLKAVSHELIPILAYVISFVGLTNLWATHHFLFEALHKVSYGVFIVNMILLLWVSMVPVITAWVATYPDKFLPQVCYIAVIFGWAVLLLLLEAMAKKADPAYPNKALATKEMAIMLVIMVIGAGLSLFLPYVALTTGVIVIGIYLIFPYKEFS
;
A
#
# COMPACT_ATOMS: atom_id res chain seq x y z
N MET A 1 4.69 -3.22 -32.44
CA MET A 1 3.90 -2.97 -31.22
C MET A 1 3.82 -1.47 -31.01
N MET A 2 2.63 -0.90 -30.92
CA MET A 2 2.45 0.50 -30.54
C MET A 2 2.97 0.66 -29.11
N ALA A 3 4.00 1.47 -28.90
CA ALA A 3 4.50 1.74 -27.57
C ALA A 3 3.40 2.51 -26.80
N MET A 4 2.93 1.94 -25.69
CA MET A 4 1.97 2.63 -24.85
C MET A 4 2.63 3.88 -24.23
N ASN A 5 1.93 5.01 -24.29
CA ASN A 5 2.41 6.25 -23.71
C ASN A 5 2.51 6.11 -22.18
N LYS A 6 3.72 6.27 -21.64
CA LYS A 6 4.04 6.19 -20.20
C LYS A 6 3.14 7.12 -19.37
N GLY A 7 3.07 8.39 -19.73
CA GLY A 7 2.28 9.40 -19.01
C GLY A 7 0.79 9.07 -18.95
N ARG A 8 0.24 8.38 -19.97
CA ARG A 8 -1.15 7.92 -19.91
C ARG A 8 -1.37 6.82 -18.88
N LEU A 9 -0.42 5.90 -18.71
CA LEU A 9 -0.52 4.83 -17.71
C LEU A 9 -0.33 5.38 -16.29
N GLU A 10 0.61 6.32 -16.11
CA GLU A 10 0.81 7.03 -14.84
C GLU A 10 -0.47 7.77 -14.44
N ALA A 11 -1.01 8.63 -15.32
CA ALA A 11 -2.23 9.38 -15.04
C ALA A 11 -3.44 8.49 -14.72
N PHE A 12 -3.54 7.32 -15.38
CA PHE A 12 -4.60 6.35 -15.07
C PHE A 12 -4.43 5.72 -13.68
N THR A 13 -3.18 5.41 -13.30
CA THR A 13 -2.84 4.87 -11.97
C THR A 13 -3.12 5.91 -10.89
N ASP A 14 -2.70 7.15 -11.09
CA ASP A 14 -2.95 8.28 -10.17
C ASP A 14 -4.44 8.50 -9.95
N ALA A 15 -5.24 8.48 -11.02
CA ALA A 15 -6.68 8.65 -10.93
C ALA A 15 -7.35 7.55 -10.10
N ILE A 16 -6.94 6.29 -10.26
CA ILE A 16 -7.48 5.17 -9.48
C ILE A 16 -7.06 5.25 -8.02
N LEU A 17 -5.78 5.56 -7.73
CA LEU A 17 -5.31 5.71 -6.36
C LEU A 17 -6.01 6.88 -5.65
N ALA A 18 -6.24 8.00 -6.32
CA ALA A 18 -7.01 9.12 -5.78
C ALA A 18 -8.46 8.76 -5.44
N ILE A 19 -9.13 7.96 -6.29
CA ILE A 19 -10.48 7.47 -6.02
C ILE A 19 -10.47 6.52 -4.81
N ILE A 20 -9.52 5.58 -4.73
CA ILE A 20 -9.41 4.66 -3.59
C ILE A 20 -9.22 5.45 -2.29
N MET A 21 -8.32 6.43 -2.29
CA MET A 21 -8.05 7.25 -1.11
C MET A 21 -9.27 8.04 -0.64
N THR A 22 -10.10 8.55 -1.57
CA THR A 22 -11.31 9.28 -1.22
C THR A 22 -12.47 8.37 -0.83
N ILE A 23 -12.56 7.15 -1.36
CA ILE A 23 -13.56 6.16 -0.89
C ILE A 23 -13.30 5.76 0.56
N MET A 24 -12.04 5.63 0.98
CA MET A 24 -11.73 5.21 2.35
C MET A 24 -12.30 6.14 3.43
N VAL A 25 -12.38 7.44 3.17
CA VAL A 25 -12.93 8.38 4.18
C VAL A 25 -14.43 8.18 4.38
N LEU A 26 -15.13 7.61 3.39
CA LEU A 26 -16.57 7.33 3.46
C LEU A 26 -16.89 6.19 4.44
N GLU A 27 -15.90 5.37 4.78
CA GLU A 27 -16.04 4.29 5.77
C GLU A 27 -15.92 4.79 7.22
N LEU A 28 -15.56 6.07 7.42
CA LEU A 28 -15.58 6.71 8.74
C LEU A 28 -17.00 7.15 9.07
N HIS A 29 -17.54 6.58 10.15
CA HIS A 29 -18.89 6.87 10.59
C HIS A 29 -18.90 8.08 11.53
N VAL A 30 -20.02 8.81 11.53
CA VAL A 30 -20.26 9.86 12.52
C VAL A 30 -20.45 9.20 13.88
N PRO A 31 -19.78 9.66 14.95
CA PRO A 31 -19.96 9.09 16.28
C PRO A 31 -21.43 9.11 16.73
N ASP A 32 -21.85 8.05 17.41
CA ASP A 32 -23.19 7.93 18.00
C ASP A 32 -23.34 8.79 19.28
N GLY A 33 -23.37 10.11 19.09
CA GLY A 33 -23.60 11.10 20.16
C GLY A 33 -22.72 12.34 20.03
N PHE A 34 -22.89 13.27 20.96
CA PHE A 34 -22.21 14.57 20.99
C PHE A 34 -21.14 14.68 22.09
N THR A 35 -20.70 13.55 22.66
CA THR A 35 -19.74 13.52 23.76
C THR A 35 -18.36 13.02 23.31
N LEU A 36 -17.30 13.38 24.03
CA LEU A 36 -15.95 12.84 23.79
C LEU A 36 -15.91 11.31 23.90
N LYS A 37 -16.79 10.71 24.71
CA LYS A 37 -16.91 9.26 24.81
C LYS A 37 -17.40 8.63 23.50
N ALA A 38 -18.37 9.24 22.83
CA ALA A 38 -18.82 8.79 21.51
C ALA A 38 -17.66 8.83 20.50
N VAL A 39 -16.89 9.94 20.47
CA VAL A 39 -15.71 10.07 19.61
C VAL A 39 -14.64 9.00 19.91
N SER A 40 -14.47 8.63 21.18
CA SER A 40 -13.45 7.63 21.56
C SER A 40 -13.68 6.25 20.95
N HIS A 41 -14.93 5.93 20.57
CA HIS A 41 -15.25 4.66 19.92
C HIS A 41 -14.75 4.62 18.46
N GLU A 42 -14.58 5.79 17.82
CA GLU A 42 -14.11 5.91 16.43
C GLU A 42 -12.58 5.96 16.30
N LEU A 43 -11.83 5.87 17.40
CA LEU A 43 -10.36 5.97 17.37
C LEU A 43 -9.70 4.86 16.53
N ILE A 44 -10.22 3.63 16.61
CA ILE A 44 -9.68 2.51 15.82
C ILE A 44 -10.01 2.67 14.33
N PRO A 45 -11.25 2.99 13.91
CA PRO A 45 -11.54 3.37 12.54
C PRO A 45 -10.66 4.50 12.00
N ILE A 46 -10.51 5.59 12.75
CA ILE A 46 -9.67 6.72 12.35
C ILE A 46 -8.20 6.27 12.20
N LEU A 47 -7.68 5.48 13.13
CA LEU A 47 -6.31 4.96 13.07
C LEU A 47 -6.10 4.05 11.85
N ALA A 48 -7.01 3.11 11.60
CA ALA A 48 -6.95 2.23 10.44
C ALA A 48 -6.99 3.02 9.12
N TYR A 49 -7.87 4.03 9.04
CA TYR A 49 -7.94 4.96 7.92
C TYR A 49 -6.61 5.70 7.69
N VAL A 50 -6.03 6.31 8.74
CA VAL A 50 -4.77 7.07 8.63
C VAL A 50 -3.62 6.16 8.20
N ILE A 51 -3.50 4.96 8.80
CA ILE A 51 -2.48 3.97 8.41
C ILE A 51 -2.64 3.62 6.92
N SER A 52 -3.84 3.28 6.47
CA SER A 52 -4.10 2.93 5.07
C SER A 52 -3.84 4.09 4.11
N PHE A 53 -4.24 5.32 4.48
CA PHE A 53 -4.03 6.52 3.67
C PHE A 53 -2.54 6.82 3.48
N VAL A 54 -1.76 6.81 4.56
CA VAL A 54 -0.31 7.02 4.50
C VAL A 54 0.36 5.88 3.74
N GLY A 55 -0.09 4.63 3.94
CA GLY A 55 0.39 3.47 3.19
C GLY A 55 0.18 3.59 1.68
N LEU A 56 -1.02 4.01 1.25
CA LEU A 56 -1.31 4.27 -0.17
C LEU A 56 -0.51 5.45 -0.73
N THR A 57 -0.27 6.49 0.08
CA THR A 57 0.58 7.62 -0.32
C THR A 57 2.03 7.15 -0.56
N ASN A 58 2.54 6.27 0.31
CA ASN A 58 3.86 5.67 0.15
C ASN A 58 3.94 4.77 -1.10
N LEU A 59 2.89 3.98 -1.34
CA LEU A 59 2.77 3.18 -2.55
C LEU A 59 2.77 4.05 -3.81
N TRP A 60 1.99 5.12 -3.81
CA TRP A 60 1.91 6.08 -4.91
C TRP A 60 3.28 6.73 -5.18
N ALA A 61 3.96 7.20 -4.14
CA ALA A 61 5.30 7.77 -4.28
C ALA A 61 6.31 6.75 -4.84
N THR A 62 6.29 5.52 -4.32
CA THR A 62 7.16 4.43 -4.82
C THR A 62 6.87 4.12 -6.29
N HIS A 63 5.60 4.05 -6.67
CA HIS A 63 5.17 3.85 -8.04
C HIS A 63 5.64 4.97 -8.96
N HIS A 64 5.49 6.23 -8.54
CA HIS A 64 5.95 7.38 -9.29
C HIS A 64 7.46 7.31 -9.56
N PHE A 65 8.28 7.00 -8.54
CA PHE A 65 9.74 6.84 -8.72
C PHE A 65 10.10 5.69 -9.66
N LEU A 66 9.40 4.56 -9.56
CA LEU A 66 9.61 3.43 -10.47
C LEU A 66 9.34 3.83 -11.92
N PHE A 67 8.28 4.59 -12.15
CA PHE A 67 7.90 5.04 -13.47
C PHE A 67 8.79 6.17 -13.96
N GLU A 68 9.24 7.12 -13.13
CA GLU A 68 10.18 8.18 -13.50
C GLU A 68 11.41 7.61 -14.21
N ALA A 69 12.01 6.55 -13.64
CA ALA A 69 13.17 5.83 -14.18
C ALA A 69 12.87 4.99 -15.44
N LEU A 70 11.61 4.81 -15.83
CA LEU A 70 11.20 3.98 -16.96
C LEU A 70 11.16 4.80 -18.27
N HIS A 71 11.87 4.36 -19.31
CA HIS A 71 11.83 5.02 -20.62
C HIS A 71 10.67 4.55 -21.51
N LYS A 72 10.30 3.27 -21.43
CA LYS A 72 9.23 2.66 -22.25
C LYS A 72 8.40 1.68 -21.42
N VAL A 73 7.10 1.71 -21.62
CA VAL A 73 6.20 0.73 -20.99
C VAL A 73 6.13 -0.52 -21.83
N SER A 74 6.64 -1.64 -21.30
CA SER A 74 6.46 -2.96 -21.88
C SER A 74 5.08 -3.54 -21.53
N TYR A 75 4.64 -4.56 -22.26
CA TYR A 75 3.40 -5.27 -21.94
C TYR A 75 3.42 -5.90 -20.53
N GLY A 76 4.60 -6.38 -20.08
CA GLY A 76 4.76 -6.93 -18.74
C GLY A 76 4.54 -5.88 -17.64
N VAL A 77 5.11 -4.68 -17.82
CA VAL A 77 4.90 -3.55 -16.89
C VAL A 77 3.41 -3.17 -16.85
N PHE A 78 2.75 -3.10 -18.01
CA PHE A 78 1.32 -2.82 -18.08
C PHE A 78 0.49 -3.82 -17.28
N ILE A 79 0.68 -5.13 -17.49
CA ILE A 79 -0.10 -6.17 -16.83
C ILE A 79 0.11 -6.15 -15.31
N VAL A 80 1.36 -6.05 -14.86
CA VAL A 80 1.65 -5.98 -13.41
C VAL A 80 1.04 -4.72 -12.80
N ASN A 81 1.05 -3.59 -13.51
CA ASN A 81 0.38 -2.37 -13.05
C ASN A 81 -1.13 -2.56 -12.92
N MET A 82 -1.79 -3.23 -13.88
CA MET A 82 -3.23 -3.51 -13.77
C MET A 82 -3.55 -4.43 -12.59
N ILE A 83 -2.71 -5.43 -12.33
CA ILE A 83 -2.85 -6.32 -11.17
C ILE A 83 -2.65 -5.53 -9.87
N LEU A 84 -1.67 -4.63 -9.81
CA LEU A 84 -1.46 -3.73 -8.68
C LEU A 84 -2.73 -2.91 -8.40
N LEU A 85 -3.30 -2.27 -9.42
CA LEU A 85 -4.51 -1.45 -9.29
C LEU A 85 -5.72 -2.27 -8.80
N LEU A 86 -5.91 -3.48 -9.34
CA LEU A 86 -6.95 -4.40 -8.87
C LEU A 86 -6.73 -4.83 -7.42
N TRP A 87 -5.49 -5.06 -7.02
CA TRP A 87 -5.16 -5.48 -5.67
C TRP A 87 -5.43 -4.37 -4.65
N VAL A 88 -4.98 -3.15 -4.95
CA VAL A 88 -5.16 -2.00 -4.06
C VAL A 88 -6.59 -1.47 -4.05
N SER A 89 -7.44 -1.80 -5.04
CA SER A 89 -8.86 -1.47 -4.98
C SER A 89 -9.61 -2.19 -3.85
N MET A 90 -9.02 -3.24 -3.26
CA MET A 90 -9.57 -3.92 -2.07
C MET A 90 -9.29 -3.18 -0.76
N VAL A 91 -8.38 -2.20 -0.75
CA VAL A 91 -7.94 -1.50 0.47
C VAL A 91 -9.10 -0.87 1.26
N PRO A 92 -10.11 -0.20 0.66
CA PRO A 92 -11.19 0.40 1.43
C PRO A 92 -11.97 -0.62 2.26
N VAL A 93 -12.41 -1.72 1.63
CA VAL A 93 -13.17 -2.77 2.28
C VAL A 93 -12.38 -3.43 3.40
N ILE A 94 -11.10 -3.75 3.16
CA ILE A 94 -10.27 -4.44 4.15
C ILE A 94 -9.88 -3.51 5.31
N THR A 95 -9.71 -2.21 5.05
CA THR A 95 -9.49 -1.19 6.09
C THR A 95 -10.72 -1.06 7.00
N ALA A 96 -11.92 -0.94 6.42
CA ALA A 96 -13.16 -0.92 7.18
C ALA A 96 -13.36 -2.21 8.00
N TRP A 97 -13.01 -3.36 7.41
CA TRP A 97 -13.18 -4.65 8.07
C TRP A 97 -12.26 -4.82 9.29
N VAL A 98 -10.98 -4.46 9.17
CA VAL A 98 -10.06 -4.49 10.32
C VAL A 98 -10.39 -3.41 11.35
N ALA A 99 -10.93 -2.26 10.93
CA ALA A 99 -11.41 -1.22 11.84
C ALA A 99 -12.58 -1.70 12.70
N THR A 100 -13.51 -2.46 12.09
CA THR A 100 -14.72 -2.97 12.76
C THR A 100 -14.40 -4.13 13.69
N TYR A 101 -13.48 -5.01 13.29
CA TYR A 101 -13.13 -6.23 14.01
C TYR A 101 -11.62 -6.34 14.25
N PRO A 102 -11.02 -5.37 14.97
CA PRO A 102 -9.57 -5.24 15.09
C PRO A 102 -8.91 -6.33 15.95
N ASP A 103 -9.72 -7.06 16.72
CA ASP A 103 -9.31 -8.18 17.57
C ASP A 103 -9.47 -9.55 16.89
N LYS A 104 -10.05 -9.60 15.68
CA LYS A 104 -10.30 -10.87 14.98
C LYS A 104 -9.17 -11.22 14.03
N PHE A 105 -8.82 -12.50 13.98
CA PHE A 105 -7.73 -13.01 13.16
C PHE A 105 -7.92 -12.71 11.66
N LEU A 106 -9.09 -13.03 11.10
CA LEU A 106 -9.31 -12.96 9.65
C LEU A 106 -9.20 -11.52 9.10
N PRO A 107 -9.85 -10.50 9.69
CA PRO A 107 -9.64 -9.10 9.30
C PRO A 107 -8.16 -8.67 9.40
N GLN A 108 -7.47 -9.06 10.47
CA GLN A 108 -6.07 -8.71 10.67
C GLN A 108 -5.16 -9.31 9.61
N VAL A 109 -5.27 -10.62 9.34
CA VAL A 109 -4.41 -11.30 8.36
C VAL A 109 -4.72 -10.83 6.94
N CYS A 110 -5.99 -10.57 6.61
CA CYS A 110 -6.37 -10.02 5.31
C CYS A 110 -5.81 -8.60 5.11
N TYR A 111 -5.86 -7.75 6.15
CA TYR A 111 -5.25 -6.42 6.10
C TYR A 111 -3.75 -6.47 5.84
N ILE A 112 -3.03 -7.31 6.59
CA ILE A 112 -1.59 -7.53 6.37
C ILE A 112 -1.34 -8.10 4.97
N ALA A 113 -2.16 -9.04 4.50
CA ALA A 113 -2.00 -9.66 3.18
C ALA A 113 -2.18 -8.66 2.03
N VAL A 114 -3.10 -7.69 2.15
CA VAL A 114 -3.27 -6.64 1.14
C VAL A 114 -2.01 -5.78 1.05
N ILE A 115 -1.49 -5.31 2.19
CA ILE A 115 -0.26 -4.50 2.25
C ILE A 115 0.94 -5.31 1.75
N PHE A 116 1.05 -6.57 2.14
CA PHE A 116 2.09 -7.47 1.66
C PHE A 116 2.03 -7.64 0.14
N GLY A 117 0.83 -7.90 -0.40
CA GLY A 117 0.63 -8.12 -1.82
C GLY A 117 0.96 -6.89 -2.66
N TRP A 118 0.62 -5.67 -2.20
CA TRP A 118 1.02 -4.46 -2.92
C TRP A 118 2.55 -4.31 -2.98
N ALA A 119 3.27 -4.74 -1.95
CA ALA A 119 4.71 -4.55 -1.85
C ALA A 119 5.44 -5.55 -2.76
N VAL A 120 4.94 -6.78 -2.81
CA VAL A 120 5.37 -7.79 -3.78
C VAL A 120 5.09 -7.33 -5.21
N LEU A 121 3.94 -6.72 -5.48
CA LEU A 121 3.60 -6.23 -6.81
C LEU A 121 4.48 -5.05 -7.25
N LEU A 122 4.89 -4.16 -6.35
CA LEU A 122 5.88 -3.12 -6.64
C LEU A 122 7.26 -3.70 -6.98
N LEU A 123 7.72 -4.73 -6.24
CA LEU A 123 8.96 -5.45 -6.57
C LEU A 123 8.88 -6.14 -7.93
N LEU A 124 7.73 -6.76 -8.24
CA LEU A 124 7.51 -7.41 -9.53
C LEU A 124 7.46 -6.38 -10.67
N LEU A 125 6.89 -5.19 -10.41
CA LEU A 125 6.84 -4.09 -11.36
C LEU A 125 8.25 -3.59 -11.68
N GLU A 126 9.11 -3.41 -10.66
CA GLU A 126 10.53 -3.09 -10.84
C GLU A 126 11.25 -4.18 -11.64
N ALA A 127 11.00 -5.46 -11.35
CA ALA A 127 11.61 -6.57 -12.10
C ALA A 127 11.19 -6.57 -13.58
N MET A 128 9.93 -6.25 -13.89
CA MET A 128 9.46 -6.12 -15.27
C MET A 128 10.03 -4.89 -15.97
N ALA A 129 10.24 -3.79 -15.24
CA ALA A 129 10.92 -2.60 -15.75
C ALA A 129 12.39 -2.91 -16.11
N LYS A 130 13.15 -3.54 -15.21
CA LYS A 130 14.54 -3.98 -15.44
C LYS A 130 14.67 -4.93 -16.62
N LYS A 131 13.71 -5.85 -16.79
CA LYS A 131 13.69 -6.77 -17.92
C LYS A 131 13.40 -6.06 -19.26
N ALA A 132 12.59 -5.00 -19.23
CA ALA A 132 12.19 -4.27 -20.41
C ALA A 132 13.24 -3.26 -20.89
N ASP A 133 14.07 -2.75 -19.98
CA ASP A 133 15.04 -1.70 -20.27
C ASP A 133 16.38 -1.96 -19.55
N PRO A 134 17.44 -2.33 -20.28
CA PRO A 134 18.78 -2.52 -19.71
C PRO A 134 19.39 -1.26 -19.09
N ALA A 135 18.91 -0.07 -19.46
CA ALA A 135 19.34 1.20 -18.87
C ALA A 135 18.61 1.53 -17.56
N TYR A 136 17.61 0.73 -17.16
CA TYR A 136 16.88 0.93 -15.92
C TYR A 136 17.83 0.77 -14.71
N PRO A 137 17.78 1.66 -13.71
CA PRO A 137 18.71 1.63 -12.60
C PRO A 137 18.59 0.31 -11.80
N ASN A 138 19.75 -0.27 -11.46
CA ASN A 138 19.82 -1.53 -10.72
C ASN A 138 19.23 -1.43 -9.29
N LYS A 139 19.13 -0.22 -8.73
CA LYS A 139 18.57 0.08 -7.40
C LYS A 139 17.53 1.19 -7.45
N ALA A 140 16.45 1.01 -8.22
CA ALA A 140 15.31 1.92 -8.15
C ALA A 140 14.60 1.78 -6.79
N LEU A 141 14.52 0.56 -6.26
CA LEU A 141 14.00 0.28 -4.92
C LEU A 141 15.11 -0.11 -3.92
N ALA A 142 14.91 0.30 -2.67
CA ALA A 142 15.59 -0.17 -1.47
C ALA A 142 15.18 -1.62 -1.13
N THR A 143 15.60 -2.58 -1.97
CA THR A 143 15.14 -3.98 -1.90
C THR A 143 15.40 -4.65 -0.54
N LYS A 144 16.46 -4.25 0.17
CA LYS A 144 16.78 -4.79 1.50
C LYS A 144 15.76 -4.35 2.54
N GLU A 145 15.42 -3.06 2.54
CA GLU A 145 14.46 -2.43 3.42
C GLU A 145 13.06 -2.99 3.16
N MET A 146 12.69 -3.18 1.88
CA MET A 146 11.46 -3.89 1.51
C MET A 146 11.44 -5.32 2.04
N ALA A 147 12.54 -6.07 1.91
CA ALA A 147 12.61 -7.43 2.44
C ALA A 147 12.41 -7.46 3.97
N ILE A 148 12.99 -6.51 4.70
CA ILE A 148 12.77 -6.37 6.14
C ILE A 148 11.29 -6.11 6.44
N MET A 149 10.64 -5.18 5.73
CA MET A 149 9.21 -4.90 5.89
C MET A 149 8.34 -6.13 5.60
N LEU A 150 8.65 -6.89 4.54
CA LEU A 150 7.93 -8.12 4.20
C LEU A 150 8.09 -9.19 5.28
N VAL A 151 9.29 -9.36 5.85
CA VAL A 151 9.53 -10.28 6.96
C VAL A 151 8.74 -9.85 8.20
N ILE A 152 8.72 -8.55 8.52
CA ILE A 152 7.90 -8.00 9.62
C ILE A 152 6.42 -8.31 9.40
N MET A 153 5.91 -8.17 8.16
CA MET A 153 4.53 -8.51 7.84
C MET A 153 4.23 -10.00 7.98
N VAL A 154 5.14 -10.89 7.56
CA VAL A 154 4.97 -12.34 7.75
C VAL A 154 4.92 -12.71 9.23
N ILE A 155 5.81 -12.12 10.05
CA ILE A 155 5.79 -12.30 11.50
C ILE A 155 4.48 -11.75 12.08
N GLY A 156 4.05 -10.55 11.67
CA GLY A 156 2.78 -9.95 12.09
C GLY A 156 1.57 -10.82 11.74
N ALA A 157 1.56 -11.41 10.54
CA ALA A 157 0.51 -12.35 10.13
C ALA A 157 0.48 -13.63 10.99
N GLY A 158 1.64 -14.13 11.44
CA GLY A 158 1.71 -15.24 12.38
C GLY A 158 1.26 -14.85 13.79
N LEU A 159 1.64 -13.66 14.25
CA LEU A 159 1.27 -13.16 15.57
C LEU A 159 -0.21 -12.81 15.69
N SER A 160 -0.89 -12.43 14.59
CA SER A 160 -2.32 -12.11 14.61
C SER A 160 -3.22 -13.30 14.95
N LEU A 161 -2.71 -14.54 14.91
CA LEU A 161 -3.39 -15.73 15.42
C LEU A 161 -3.61 -15.67 16.93
N PHE A 162 -2.72 -14.99 17.66
CA PHE A 162 -2.65 -15.05 19.11
C PHE A 162 -2.90 -13.69 19.78
N LEU A 163 -2.62 -12.58 19.07
CA LEU A 163 -2.67 -11.23 19.64
C LEU A 163 -3.68 -10.35 18.87
N PRO A 164 -4.46 -9.52 19.57
CA PRO A 164 -5.33 -8.54 18.92
C PRO A 164 -4.51 -7.34 18.41
N TYR A 165 -5.07 -6.57 17.47
CA TYR A 165 -4.48 -5.31 16.96
C TYR A 165 -3.10 -5.44 16.27
N VAL A 166 -2.65 -6.65 15.95
CA VAL A 166 -1.33 -6.88 15.32
C VAL A 166 -1.25 -6.24 13.94
N ALA A 167 -2.34 -6.26 13.17
CA ALA A 167 -2.39 -5.65 11.86
C ALA A 167 -2.09 -4.14 11.89
N LEU A 168 -2.72 -3.41 12.81
CA LEU A 168 -2.55 -1.95 12.92
C LEU A 168 -1.14 -1.60 13.44
N THR A 169 -0.64 -2.34 14.44
CA THR A 169 0.72 -2.13 14.96
C THR A 169 1.79 -2.44 13.91
N THR A 170 1.61 -3.52 13.15
CA THR A 170 2.46 -3.86 12.00
C THR A 170 2.42 -2.76 10.95
N GLY A 171 1.24 -2.23 10.63
CA GLY A 171 1.07 -1.10 9.71
C GLY A 171 1.84 0.14 10.15
N VAL A 172 1.73 0.53 11.43
CA VAL A 172 2.49 1.66 12.00
C VAL A 172 3.99 1.43 11.90
N ILE A 173 4.48 0.24 12.22
CA ILE A 173 5.92 -0.09 12.14
C ILE A 173 6.42 0.02 10.70
N VAL A 174 5.71 -0.60 9.75
CA VAL A 174 6.08 -0.57 8.32
C VAL A 174 6.10 0.86 7.80
N ILE A 175 5.08 1.65 8.10
CA ILE A 175 5.01 3.07 7.70
C ILE A 175 6.14 3.87 8.36
N GLY A 176 6.39 3.66 9.65
CA GLY A 176 7.45 4.34 10.38
C GLY A 176 8.83 4.06 9.79
N ILE A 177 9.12 2.80 9.44
CA ILE A 177 10.36 2.43 8.74
C ILE A 177 10.42 3.15 7.38
N TYR A 178 9.33 3.15 6.61
CA TYR A 178 9.31 3.83 5.31
C TYR A 178 9.60 5.34 5.43
N LEU A 179 9.05 6.02 6.44
CA LEU A 179 9.26 7.46 6.67
C LEU A 179 10.69 7.78 7.12
N ILE A 180 11.38 6.87 7.81
CA ILE A 180 12.77 7.03 8.25
C ILE A 180 13.76 6.71 7.14
N PHE A 181 13.39 5.80 6.25
CA PHE A 181 14.14 5.44 5.06
C PHE A 181 13.41 5.92 3.81
N PRO A 182 13.17 7.24 3.64
CA PRO A 182 12.68 7.72 2.36
C PRO A 182 13.68 7.24 1.33
N TYR A 183 13.19 6.45 0.37
CA TYR A 183 14.00 5.90 -0.71
C TYR A 183 14.85 7.05 -1.23
N LYS A 184 16.18 6.88 -1.06
CA LYS A 184 17.19 7.93 -1.12
C LYS A 184 16.72 9.14 -1.94
N GLU A 185 16.57 10.23 -1.22
CA GLU A 185 16.36 11.58 -1.73
C GLU A 185 16.98 11.79 -3.11
N PHE A 186 16.16 12.27 -4.05
CA PHE A 186 16.45 13.49 -4.81
C PHE A 186 17.94 13.68 -5.18
N SER A 187 18.44 12.88 -6.12
CA SER A 187 19.68 13.20 -6.85
C SER A 187 19.60 12.76 -8.30
#